data_AF-A0A1J5RED3-F1
#
_entry.id   AF-A0A1J5RED3-F1
#
_cell.length_a   1.000
_cell.length_b   1.000
_cell.length_c   1.000
_cell.angle_alpha   90.00
_cell.angle_beta   90.00
_cell.angle_gamma   90.00
#
_symmetry.space_group_name_H-M   'P 1'
#
loop_
_entity.id
_entity.type
_entity.pdbx_description
1 polymer ?
#
loop_
_entity_poly.entity_id
_entity_poly.type
_entity_poly.pdbx_seq_one_letter_code
_entity_poly.pdbx_strand_id
1 'polypeptide(L)'
;MISNIARVIFYFVVGFFVYGVELLAFINLGPGKYLTTLGVGVVSAVVAILALVAGSAFDRFRHMVRDSGIVLLSVGGFVVVGALSFAWLMGSEDFRKALGPQAVAALTDYLTGFSCLIALTLLGLILVIVGVRKSRPRSTSS
;
A
#
# COMPACT_ATOMS: atom_id res chain seq x y z
N MET A 1 2.70 24.74 11.86
CA MET A 1 1.86 24.41 10.68
C MET A 1 2.65 23.80 9.54
N ILE A 2 3.74 24.42 9.09
CA ILE A 2 4.56 23.93 7.96
C ILE A 2 5.08 22.49 8.18
N SER A 3 5.56 22.15 9.38
CA SER A 3 6.02 20.79 9.72
C SER A 3 4.93 19.73 9.62
N ASN A 4 3.69 20.06 9.97
CA ASN A 4 2.56 19.13 9.88
C ASN A 4 2.15 18.89 8.43
N ILE A 5 2.17 19.92 7.59
CA ILE A 5 1.85 19.81 6.16
C ILE A 5 2.91 18.98 5.45
N ALA A 6 4.20 19.27 5.69
CA ALA A 6 5.30 18.49 5.13
C ALA A 6 5.18 17.00 5.48
N ARG A 7 4.89 16.68 6.75
CA ARG A 7 4.65 15.31 7.22
C ARG A 7 3.53 14.61 6.43
N VAL A 8 2.39 15.28 6.24
CA VAL A 8 1.27 14.71 5.47
C VAL A 8 1.67 14.44 4.02
N ILE A 9 2.42 15.34 3.40
CA ILE A 9 2.93 15.16 2.03
C ILE A 9 3.83 13.93 1.96
N PHE A 10 4.76 13.74 2.90
CA PHE A 10 5.60 12.54 2.93
C PHE A 10 4.77 11.27 3.08
N TYR A 11 3.78 11.22 3.99
CA TYR A 11 2.91 10.06 4.12
C TYR A 11 2.06 9.80 2.88
N PHE A 12 1.64 10.84 2.18
CA PHE A 12 0.95 10.70 0.89
C PHE A 12 1.87 10.07 -0.16
N VAL A 13 3.13 10.52 -0.26
CA VAL A 13 4.14 9.94 -1.16
C VAL A 13 4.38 8.47 -0.83
N VAL A 14 4.50 8.11 0.45
CA VAL A 14 4.59 6.70 0.87
C VAL A 14 3.39 5.91 0.36
N GLY A 15 2.19 6.42 0.60
CA GLY A 15 0.96 5.76 0.16
C GLY A 15 0.92 5.52 -1.35
N PHE A 16 1.36 6.50 -2.14
CA PHE A 16 1.45 6.39 -3.59
C PHE A 16 2.39 5.27 -4.05
N PHE A 17 3.57 5.14 -3.45
CA PHE A 17 4.51 4.08 -3.81
C PHE A 17 4.04 2.70 -3.35
N VAL A 18 3.45 2.60 -2.15
CA VAL A 18 2.86 1.33 -1.67
C VAL A 18 1.71 0.90 -2.58
N TYR A 19 0.85 1.83 -2.99
CA TYR A 19 -0.20 1.59 -3.97
C TYR A 19 0.35 1.06 -5.30
N GLY A 20 1.42 1.68 -5.80
CA GLY A 20 2.10 1.22 -7.01
C GLY A 20 2.60 -0.22 -6.89
N VAL A 21 3.22 -0.57 -5.75
CA VAL A 21 3.68 -1.94 -5.47
C VAL A 21 2.52 -2.92 -5.40
N GLU A 22 1.40 -2.55 -4.76
CA GLU A 22 0.20 -3.39 -4.71
C GLU A 22 -0.39 -3.60 -6.11
N LEU A 23 -0.49 -2.56 -6.94
CA LEU A 23 -0.94 -2.71 -8.33
C LEU A 23 -0.03 -3.63 -9.14
N LEU A 24 1.29 -3.49 -8.98
CA LEU A 24 2.26 -4.36 -9.64
C LEU A 24 2.06 -5.83 -9.25
N ALA A 25 1.59 -6.12 -8.03
CA ALA A 25 1.29 -7.48 -7.59
C ALA A 25 0.08 -8.12 -8.31
N PHE A 26 -0.82 -7.31 -8.90
CA PHE A 26 -1.92 -7.80 -9.73
C PHE A 26 -1.53 -8.02 -11.20
N ILE A 27 -0.35 -7.56 -11.62
CA ILE A 27 0.08 -7.61 -13.01
C ILE A 27 1.07 -8.77 -13.21
N ASN A 28 0.64 -9.76 -13.99
CA ASN A 28 1.52 -10.79 -14.52
C ASN A 28 2.08 -10.36 -15.88
N LEU A 29 3.35 -9.95 -15.89
CA LEU A 29 4.07 -9.54 -17.11
C LEU A 29 4.61 -10.72 -17.93
N GLY A 30 4.37 -11.96 -17.50
CA GLY A 30 4.81 -13.17 -18.20
C GLY A 30 6.25 -13.60 -17.89
N PRO A 31 6.65 -14.81 -18.36
CA PRO A 31 7.97 -15.36 -18.11
C PRO A 31 9.06 -14.50 -18.77
N GLY A 32 10.05 -14.08 -17.98
CA GLY A 32 11.19 -13.26 -18.44
C GLY A 32 11.16 -11.79 -17.99
N LYS A 33 10.00 -11.25 -17.56
CA LYS A 33 9.89 -9.88 -17.03
C LYS A 33 9.82 -9.80 -15.50
N TYR A 34 9.99 -10.95 -14.83
CA TYR A 34 9.98 -11.04 -13.37
C TYR A 34 11.04 -10.15 -12.71
N LEU A 35 12.27 -10.14 -13.23
CA LEU A 35 13.36 -9.31 -12.68
C LEU A 35 13.05 -7.81 -12.78
N THR A 36 12.41 -7.38 -13.87
CA THR A 36 11.99 -5.98 -14.03
C THR A 36 10.90 -5.61 -13.05
N THR A 37 9.89 -6.48 -12.88
CA THR A 37 8.78 -6.29 -11.95
C THR A 37 9.27 -6.22 -10.51
N LEU A 38 10.15 -7.15 -10.14
CA LEU A 38 10.78 -7.19 -8.83
C LEU A 38 11.68 -5.97 -8.61
N GLY A 39 12.45 -5.56 -9.61
CA GLY A 39 13.28 -4.36 -9.55
C GLY A 39 12.47 -3.10 -9.29
N VAL A 40 11.38 -2.88 -10.04
CA VAL A 40 10.48 -1.74 -9.83
C VAL A 40 9.82 -1.80 -8.46
N GLY A 41 9.38 -2.99 -8.02
CA GLY A 41 8.81 -3.20 -6.69
C GLY A 41 9.78 -2.86 -5.57
N VAL A 42 11.03 -3.33 -5.65
CA VAL A 42 12.08 -3.05 -4.66
C VAL A 42 12.43 -1.57 -4.62
N VAL A 43 12.64 -0.93 -5.78
CA VAL A 43 12.94 0.51 -5.84
C VAL A 43 11.80 1.32 -5.23
N SER A 44 10.55 1.00 -5.57
CA SER A 44 9.37 1.67 -5.03
C SER A 44 9.25 1.50 -3.51
N ALA A 45 9.50 0.28 -3.01
CA ALA A 45 9.51 0.00 -1.58
C ALA A 45 10.62 0.77 -0.85
N VAL A 46 11.83 0.87 -1.43
CA VAL A 46 12.93 1.65 -0.86
C VAL A 46 12.56 3.13 -0.78
N VAL A 47 12.01 3.71 -1.85
CA VAL A 47 11.57 5.12 -1.84
C VAL A 47 10.45 5.35 -0.81
N ALA A 48 9.49 4.41 -0.71
CA ALA A 48 8.45 4.47 0.32
C ALA A 48 9.04 4.46 1.74
N ILE A 49 10.01 3.58 2.02
CA ILE A 49 10.68 3.52 3.32
C ILE A 49 11.43 4.83 3.61
N LEU A 50 12.16 5.36 2.64
CA LEU A 50 12.90 6.63 2.81
C LEU A 50 11.96 7.80 3.07
N ALA A 51 10.86 7.91 2.32
CA ALA A 51 9.84 8.93 2.52
C ALA A 51 9.17 8.80 3.90
N LEU A 52 8.92 7.57 4.36
CA LEU A 52 8.33 7.29 5.65
C LEU A 52 9.28 7.67 6.80
N VAL A 53 10.56 7.34 6.69
CA VAL A 53 11.60 7.73 7.66
C VAL A 53 11.74 9.25 7.70
N ALA A 54 11.80 9.91 6.54
CA ALA A 54 11.87 11.37 6.44
C ALA A 54 10.64 12.05 7.06
N GLY A 55 9.43 11.57 6.75
CA GLY A 55 8.18 12.07 7.35
C GLY A 55 8.15 11.88 8.87
N SER A 56 8.66 10.75 9.36
CA SER A 56 8.71 10.42 10.79
C SER A 56 9.73 11.25 11.57
N ALA A 57 10.80 11.71 10.92
CA ALA A 57 11.83 12.55 11.54
C ALA A 57 11.25 13.89 12.05
N PHE A 58 10.22 14.42 11.39
CA PHE A 58 9.54 15.67 11.80
C PHE A 58 8.80 15.55 13.15
N ASP A 59 8.46 14.34 13.59
CA ASP A 59 7.79 14.08 14.87
C ASP A 59 8.68 13.28 15.84
N ARG A 60 10.01 13.34 15.62
CA ARG A 60 11.03 12.60 16.38
C ARG A 60 10.69 11.11 16.55
N PHE A 61 10.10 10.51 15.52
CA PHE A 61 9.70 9.10 15.49
C PHE A 61 8.67 8.68 16.56
N ARG A 62 8.02 9.63 17.24
CA ARG A 62 7.14 9.34 18.38
C ARG A 62 5.90 8.52 17.98
N HIS A 63 5.34 8.80 16.81
CA HIS A 63 4.13 8.14 16.30
C HIS A 63 4.36 7.31 15.03
N MET A 64 5.62 7.10 14.63
CA MET A 64 6.00 6.39 13.39
C MET A 64 5.24 5.08 13.21
N VAL A 65 5.24 4.20 14.21
CA VAL A 65 4.60 2.88 14.12
C VAL A 65 3.09 2.99 13.81
N ARG A 66 2.40 3.90 14.50
CA ARG A 66 0.95 4.09 14.32
C ARG A 66 0.66 4.71 12.96
N ASP A 67 1.40 5.76 12.60
CA ASP A 67 1.13 6.53 11.39
C ASP A 67 1.47 5.71 10.12
N SER A 68 2.53 4.90 10.15
CA SER A 68 2.81 3.90 9.10
C SER A 68 1.68 2.89 8.94
N GLY A 69 1.13 2.40 10.05
CA GLY A 69 0.00 1.48 10.02
C GLY A 69 -1.26 2.11 9.41
N ILE A 70 -1.53 3.39 9.72
CA ILE A 70 -2.65 4.14 9.13
C ILE A 70 -2.47 4.28 7.61
N VAL A 71 -1.26 4.60 7.15
CA VAL A 71 -0.97 4.71 5.71
C VAL A 71 -1.22 3.37 5.01
N LEU A 72 -0.68 2.27 5.55
CA LEU A 72 -0.88 0.92 5.00
C LEU A 72 -2.37 0.53 4.95
N LEU A 73 -3.12 0.77 6.02
CA LEU A 73 -4.57 0.51 6.04
C LEU A 73 -5.35 1.37 5.04
N SER A 74 -4.96 2.63 4.89
CA SER A 74 -5.62 3.56 3.95
C SER A 74 -5.39 3.13 2.51
N VAL A 75 -4.16 2.73 2.18
CA VAL A 75 -3.81 2.20 0.86
C VAL A 75 -4.53 0.89 0.60
N GLY A 76 -4.47 -0.07 1.54
CA GLY A 76 -5.17 -1.35 1.39
C GLY A 76 -6.67 -1.16 1.19
N GLY A 77 -7.31 -0.27 1.96
CA GLY A 77 -8.72 0.08 1.77
C GLY A 77 -9.00 0.69 0.38
N PHE A 78 -8.14 1.58 -0.09
CA PHE A 78 -8.25 2.16 -1.44
C PHE A 78 -8.10 1.10 -2.54
N VAL A 79 -7.14 0.16 -2.40
CA VAL A 79 -6.95 -0.92 -3.36
C VAL A 79 -8.10 -1.92 -3.33
N VAL A 80 -8.69 -2.23 -2.17
CA VAL A 80 -9.91 -3.05 -2.10
C VAL A 80 -11.05 -2.41 -2.90
N VAL A 81 -11.29 -1.10 -2.71
CA VAL A 81 -12.31 -0.37 -3.47
C VAL A 81 -11.98 -0.37 -4.97
N GLY A 82 -10.72 -0.15 -5.34
CA GLY A 82 -10.25 -0.22 -6.72
C GLY A 82 -10.45 -1.60 -7.35
N ALA A 83 -10.06 -2.66 -6.65
CA ALA A 83 -10.19 -4.05 -7.09
C ALA A 83 -11.66 -4.45 -7.24
N LEU A 84 -12.53 -4.06 -6.31
CA LEU A 84 -13.98 -4.30 -6.41
C LEU A 84 -14.60 -3.54 -7.59
N SER A 85 -14.25 -2.27 -7.75
CA SER A 85 -14.71 -1.45 -8.89
C SER A 85 -14.26 -2.05 -10.21
N PHE A 86 -13.02 -2.52 -10.27
CA PHE A 86 -12.46 -3.15 -11.46
C PHE A 86 -13.12 -4.51 -11.74
N ALA A 87 -13.39 -5.33 -10.72
CA ALA A 87 -14.12 -6.58 -10.84
C ALA A 87 -15.54 -6.34 -11.38
N TRP A 88 -16.21 -5.28 -10.91
CA TRP A 88 -17.52 -4.88 -11.43
C TRP A 88 -17.44 -4.48 -12.91
N LEU A 89 -16.45 -3.67 -13.29
CA LEU A 89 -16.24 -3.26 -14.69
C LEU A 89 -15.91 -4.46 -15.59
N MET A 90 -15.12 -5.43 -15.11
CA MET A 90 -14.85 -6.69 -15.80
C MET A 90 -16.11 -7.52 -16.06
N GLY A 91 -17.19 -7.33 -15.30
CA GLY A 91 -18.49 -7.94 -15.60
C GLY A 91 -19.17 -7.39 -16.85
N SER A 92 -18.80 -6.18 -17.30
CA SER A 92 -19.36 -5.57 -18.51
C SER A 92 -18.65 -6.10 -19.77
N GLU A 93 -19.45 -6.63 -20.72
CA GLU A 93 -18.92 -7.09 -22.00
C GLU A 93 -18.24 -5.98 -22.80
N ASP A 94 -18.77 -4.76 -22.73
CA ASP A 94 -18.22 -3.61 -23.48
C ASP A 94 -16.83 -3.25 -22.96
N PHE A 95 -16.64 -3.31 -21.64
CA PHE A 95 -15.35 -3.05 -21.02
C PHE A 95 -14.32 -4.13 -21.36
N ARG A 96 -14.73 -5.41 -21.34
CA ARG A 96 -13.86 -6.54 -21.76
C ARG A 96 -13.44 -6.43 -23.22
N LYS A 97 -14.35 -6.02 -24.10
CA LYS A 97 -14.06 -5.80 -25.53
C LYS A 97 -13.08 -4.63 -25.72
N ALA A 98 -13.21 -3.56 -24.94
CA ALA A 98 -12.34 -2.39 -25.02
C ALA A 98 -10.90 -2.63 -24.51
N LEU A 99 -10.72 -3.42 -23.43
CA LEU A 99 -9.41 -3.72 -22.85
C LEU A 99 -8.52 -4.60 -23.73
N GLY A 100 -9.13 -5.39 -24.61
CA GLY A 100 -8.43 -6.39 -25.40
C GLY A 100 -7.99 -7.63 -24.60
N PRO A 101 -7.78 -8.77 -25.27
CA PRO A 101 -7.52 -10.06 -24.60
C PRO A 101 -6.19 -10.09 -23.82
N GLN A 102 -5.20 -9.31 -24.25
CA GLN A 102 -3.88 -9.27 -23.60
C GLN A 102 -3.92 -8.59 -22.23
N ALA A 103 -4.68 -7.51 -22.07
CA ALA A 103 -4.79 -6.80 -20.79
C ALA A 103 -5.58 -7.62 -19.76
N VAL A 104 -6.61 -8.34 -20.22
CA VAL A 104 -7.36 -9.27 -19.36
C VAL A 104 -6.46 -10.40 -18.88
N ALA A 105 -5.59 -10.94 -19.74
CA ALA A 105 -4.63 -11.99 -19.37
C ALA A 105 -3.55 -11.49 -18.40
N ALA A 106 -3.08 -10.25 -18.54
CA ALA A 106 -2.08 -9.67 -17.64
C ALA A 106 -2.62 -9.46 -16.21
N LEU A 107 -3.93 -9.33 -16.02
CA LEU A 107 -4.59 -9.09 -14.73
C LEU A 107 -5.07 -10.38 -14.05
N THR A 108 -4.63 -11.55 -14.53
CA THR A 108 -5.10 -12.85 -14.02
C THR A 108 -4.47 -13.27 -12.69
N ASP A 109 -3.40 -12.59 -12.24
CA ASP A 109 -2.70 -12.95 -11.00
C ASP A 109 -3.36 -12.34 -9.77
N TYR A 110 -4.68 -12.57 -9.67
CA TYR A 110 -5.49 -12.15 -8.53
C TYR A 110 -4.99 -12.79 -7.24
N LEU A 111 -4.47 -14.02 -7.28
CA LEU A 111 -3.99 -14.69 -6.08
C LEU A 111 -2.79 -13.95 -5.48
N THR A 112 -1.81 -13.55 -6.30
CA THR A 112 -0.65 -12.79 -5.84
C THR A 112 -1.06 -11.39 -5.38
N GLY A 113 -1.91 -10.70 -6.13
CA GLY A 113 -2.42 -9.38 -5.75
C GLY A 113 -3.21 -9.38 -4.44
N PHE A 114 -4.19 -10.28 -4.28
CA PHE A 114 -4.99 -10.38 -3.06
C PHE A 114 -4.16 -10.86 -1.86
N SER A 115 -3.23 -11.81 -2.05
CA SER A 115 -2.36 -12.25 -0.95
C SER A 115 -1.42 -11.13 -0.49
N CYS A 116 -0.88 -10.33 -1.42
CA CYS A 116 -0.09 -9.15 -1.09
C CYS A 116 -0.92 -8.11 -0.33
N LEU A 117 -2.12 -7.79 -0.82
CA LEU A 117 -3.06 -6.87 -0.19
C LEU A 117 -3.41 -7.31 1.23
N ILE A 118 -3.75 -8.59 1.42
CA ILE A 118 -4.10 -9.13 2.75
C ILE A 118 -2.88 -9.01 3.68
N ALA A 119 -1.69 -9.39 3.21
CA ALA A 119 -0.48 -9.30 4.01
C ALA A 119 -0.17 -7.86 4.46
N LEU A 120 -0.25 -6.89 3.54
CA LEU A 120 0.00 -5.47 3.83
C LEU A 120 -1.08 -4.86 4.70
N THR A 121 -2.34 -5.21 4.48
CA THR A 121 -3.47 -4.75 5.30
C THR A 121 -3.35 -5.28 6.74
N LEU A 122 -3.05 -6.57 6.90
CA LEU A 122 -2.82 -7.17 8.23
C LEU A 122 -1.61 -6.55 8.93
N LEU A 123 -0.52 -6.32 8.19
CA LEU A 123 0.65 -5.64 8.73
C LEU A 123 0.30 -4.21 9.19
N GLY A 124 -0.45 -3.46 8.38
CA GLY A 124 -0.95 -2.13 8.73
C GLY A 124 -1.80 -2.16 10.00
N LEU A 125 -2.72 -3.12 10.11
CA LEU A 125 -3.56 -3.31 11.29
C LEU A 125 -2.74 -3.60 12.55
N ILE A 126 -1.78 -4.52 12.46
CA ILE A 126 -0.87 -4.86 13.57
C ILE A 126 -0.09 -3.63 14.01
N LEU A 127 0.45 -2.85 13.07
CA LEU A 127 1.20 -1.63 13.35
C LEU A 127 0.34 -0.58 14.07
N VAL A 128 -0.92 -0.38 13.63
CA VAL A 128 -1.84 0.53 14.34
C VAL A 128 -2.09 0.05 15.77
N ILE A 129 -2.39 -1.23 15.97
CA ILE A 129 -2.65 -1.80 17.31
C ILE A 129 -1.43 -1.62 18.22
N VAL A 130 -0.23 -1.96 17.74
CA VAL A 130 1.03 -1.81 18.50
C VAL A 130 1.32 -0.34 18.79
N GLY A 131 1.14 0.54 17.81
CA GLY A 131 1.37 1.98 17.94
C GLY A 131 0.43 2.66 18.95
N VAL A 132 -0.84 2.26 18.97
CA VAL A 132 -1.82 2.73 19.97
C VAL A 132 -1.46 2.24 21.37
N ARG A 133 -1.09 0.96 21.52
CA ARG A 133 -0.68 0.39 22.82
C ARG A 133 0.55 1.11 23.40
N LYS A 134 1.55 1.40 22.57
CA LYS A 134 2.77 2.12 22.99
C LYS A 134 2.48 3.56 23.44
N SER A 135 1.40 4.16 22.93
CA SER A 135 1.02 5.55 23.23
C SER A 135 0.17 5.71 24.49
N ARG A 136 -0.40 4.64 25.06
CA ARG A 136 -1.10 4.69 26.35
C ARG A 136 -0.06 4.76 27.49
N PRO A 137 0.04 5.86 28.24
CA PRO A 137 0.84 5.87 29.45
C PRO A 137 0.24 4.84 30.42
N ARG A 138 1.08 3.98 31.00
CA ARG A 138 0.69 3.15 32.15
C ARG A 138 0.17 4.09 33.23
N SER A 139 -1.14 4.17 33.40
CA SER A 139 -1.71 4.68 34.64
C SER A 139 -1.26 3.70 35.72
N THR A 140 -0.23 4.11 36.45
CA THR A 140 0.22 3.47 37.67
C THR A 140 -0.99 3.27 38.57
N SER A 141 -1.35 2.00 38.78
CA SER A 141 -2.17 1.59 39.90
C SER A 141 -1.35 1.87 41.16
N SER A 142 -1.63 3.00 41.80
CA SER A 142 -1.32 3.27 43.21
C SER A 142 -2.33 2.56 44.08
#